data_AF-A0A2H5Z1G6-F1
#
_entry.id   AF-A0A2H5Z1G6-F1
#
_cell.length_a   1.000
_cell.length_b   1.000
_cell.length_c   1.000
_cell.angle_alpha   90.00
_cell.angle_beta   90.00
_cell.angle_gamma   90.00
#
_symmetry.space_group_name_H-M   'P 1'
#
loop_
_entity.id
_entity.type
_entity.pdbx_description
1 polymer ?
#
loop_
_entity_poly.entity_id
_entity_poly.type
_entity_poly.pdbx_seq_one_letter_code
_entity_poly.pdbx_strand_id
1 'polypeptide(L)'
;MLVGIFPEGTRSPTATLQAPHPGVGLLIRRNPEVPVIPVAIWGTEVLPFNGAKGRRPLRGWPRVTVRIGAPIRIALQDEAGRERTAQELADEVMVAIARLLPEPYRGAYRERVVLGSRAVRPSTPAGTGSR
;
A
#
# COMPACT_ATOMS: atom_id res chain seq x y z
N MET A 1 3.68 -20.94 -8.07
CA MET A 1 4.88 -20.25 -7.53
C MET A 1 4.46 -18.86 -7.07
N LEU A 2 4.96 -18.39 -5.94
CA LEU A 2 4.69 -17.06 -5.38
C LEU A 2 6.03 -16.32 -5.23
N VAL A 3 6.04 -15.02 -5.50
CA VAL A 3 7.23 -14.16 -5.32
C VAL A 3 6.86 -13.00 -4.40
N GLY A 4 7.59 -12.85 -3.30
CA GLY A 4 7.45 -11.72 -2.38
C GLY A 4 8.43 -10.61 -2.76
N ILE A 5 7.94 -9.37 -2.83
CA ILE A 5 8.75 -8.19 -3.19
C ILE A 5 8.44 -7.09 -2.17
N PHE A 6 9.48 -6.45 -1.64
CA PHE A 6 9.37 -5.19 -0.91
C PHE A 6 9.67 -4.05 -1.88
N PRO A 7 8.67 -3.29 -2.36
CA PRO A 7 8.88 -2.27 -3.38
C PRO A 7 9.85 -1.16 -2.97
N GLU A 8 9.96 -0.89 -1.66
CA GLU A 8 10.87 0.10 -1.07
C GLU A 8 12.35 -0.31 -1.12
N GLY A 9 12.65 -1.60 -1.36
CA GLY A 9 14.02 -2.12 -1.47
C GLY A 9 14.83 -2.18 -0.16
N THR A 10 14.39 -1.48 0.90
CA THR A 10 15.06 -1.44 2.20
C THR A 10 14.05 -1.42 3.35
N ARG A 11 14.52 -1.63 4.59
CA ARG A 11 13.68 -1.49 5.78
C ARG A 11 13.51 0.00 6.12
N SER A 12 12.27 0.43 6.32
CA SER A 12 11.97 1.82 6.69
C SER A 12 12.61 2.21 8.03
N PRO A 13 13.45 3.26 8.08
CA PRO A 13 14.03 3.76 9.33
C PRO A 13 13.01 4.52 10.19
N THR A 14 11.97 5.07 9.56
CA THR A 14 10.91 5.87 10.22
C THR A 14 9.70 5.04 10.63
N ALA A 15 9.67 3.76 10.30
CA ALA A 15 8.50 2.87 10.45
C ALA A 15 7.28 3.34 9.64
N THR A 16 7.50 4.09 8.57
CA THR A 16 6.43 4.56 7.67
C THR A 16 6.73 4.16 6.23
N LEU A 17 5.67 3.96 5.44
CA LEU A 17 5.77 3.56 4.03
C LEU A 17 6.59 4.59 3.22
N GLN A 18 7.60 4.11 2.51
CA GLN A 18 8.50 4.91 1.66
C GLN A 18 8.08 4.83 0.20
N ALA A 19 8.69 5.67 -0.63
CA ALA A 19 8.51 5.57 -2.09
C ALA A 19 9.09 4.24 -2.61
N PRO A 20 8.43 3.59 -3.57
CA PRO A 20 8.89 2.37 -4.18
C PRO A 20 9.92 2.68 -5.26
N HIS A 21 10.78 1.71 -5.52
CA HIS A 21 11.51 1.65 -6.78
C HIS A 21 10.57 1.23 -7.93
N PRO A 22 10.81 1.69 -9.17
CA PRO A 22 9.95 1.42 -10.32
C PRO A 22 9.96 -0.05 -10.76
N GLY A 23 10.87 -0.88 -10.24
CA GLY A 23 11.06 -2.28 -10.66
C GLY A 23 9.81 -3.14 -10.56
N VAL A 24 8.98 -2.95 -9.51
CA VAL A 24 7.71 -3.69 -9.39
C VAL A 24 6.73 -3.32 -10.52
N GLY A 25 6.71 -2.05 -10.94
CA GLY A 25 5.90 -1.61 -12.09
C GLY A 25 6.39 -2.20 -13.41
N LEU A 26 7.70 -2.40 -13.58
CA LEU A 26 8.24 -3.12 -14.75
C LEU A 26 7.77 -4.57 -14.79
N LEU A 27 7.72 -5.26 -13.65
CA LEU A 27 7.23 -6.64 -13.56
C LEU A 27 5.74 -6.73 -13.89
N ILE A 28 4.93 -5.82 -13.36
CA ILE A 28 3.49 -5.72 -13.67
C ILE A 28 3.29 -5.51 -15.18
N ARG A 29 4.03 -4.57 -15.77
CA ARG A 29 3.91 -4.29 -17.21
C ARG A 29 4.30 -5.48 -18.10
N ARG A 30 5.26 -6.30 -17.66
CA ARG A 30 5.66 -7.51 -18.39
C ARG A 30 4.70 -8.68 -18.22
N ASN A 31 3.89 -8.69 -17.16
CA ASN A 31 3.00 -9.80 -16.80
C ASN A 31 1.62 -9.27 -16.35
N PRO A 32 0.87 -8.57 -17.23
CA PRO A 32 -0.37 -7.88 -16.86
C PRO A 32 -1.49 -8.81 -16.36
N GLU A 33 -1.45 -10.08 -16.71
CA GLU A 33 -2.39 -11.11 -16.29
C GLU A 33 -2.18 -11.58 -14.84
N VAL A 34 -0.98 -11.34 -14.29
CA VAL A 34 -0.60 -11.79 -12.95
C VAL A 34 -1.13 -10.82 -11.88
N PRO A 35 -1.97 -11.29 -10.94
CA PRO A 35 -2.50 -10.44 -9.90
C PRO A 35 -1.42 -10.10 -8.86
N VAL A 36 -1.48 -8.87 -8.34
CA VAL A 36 -0.66 -8.42 -7.20
C VAL A 36 -1.46 -8.64 -5.92
N ILE A 37 -0.84 -9.22 -4.90
CA ILE A 37 -1.44 -9.34 -3.57
C ILE A 37 -0.78 -8.30 -2.66
N PRO A 38 -1.47 -7.21 -2.28
CA PRO A 38 -0.91 -6.21 -1.38
C PRO A 38 -0.81 -6.78 0.03
N VAL A 39 0.35 -6.61 0.67
CA VAL A 39 0.61 -7.05 2.04
C VAL A 39 1.19 -5.90 2.84
N ALA A 40 0.54 -5.58 3.95
CA ALA A 40 1.00 -4.58 4.91
C ALA A 40 1.52 -5.24 6.18
N ILE A 41 2.66 -4.76 6.67
CA ILE A 41 3.31 -5.24 7.88
C ILE A 41 3.65 -4.02 8.74
N TRP A 42 3.26 -4.01 10.01
CA TRP A 42 3.59 -2.94 10.94
C TRP A 42 3.79 -3.45 12.37
N GLY A 43 4.36 -2.60 13.24
CA GLY A 43 4.73 -2.97 14.61
C GLY A 43 6.08 -3.70 14.69
N THR A 44 6.87 -3.68 13.63
CA THR A 44 8.21 -4.30 13.59
C THR A 44 9.29 -3.36 14.11
N GLU A 45 9.03 -2.06 14.25
CA GLU A 45 9.97 -1.02 14.68
C GLU A 45 10.47 -1.18 16.12
N VAL A 46 9.76 -1.98 16.92
CA VAL A 46 10.11 -2.30 18.30
C VAL A 46 11.04 -3.52 18.41
N LEU A 47 11.29 -4.20 17.29
CA LEU A 47 12.15 -5.39 17.25
C LEU A 47 13.63 -5.00 17.37
N PRO A 48 14.46 -5.79 18.06
CA PRO A 48 15.84 -5.43 18.40
C PRO A 48 16.75 -5.19 17.19
N PHE A 49 16.35 -5.69 16.01
CA PHE A 49 17.06 -5.53 14.75
C PHE A 49 16.66 -4.30 13.92
N ASN A 50 15.69 -3.48 14.37
CA ASN A 50 15.14 -2.33 13.64
C ASN A 50 15.51 -0.97 14.25
N GLY A 51 16.82 -0.67 14.27
CA GLY A 51 17.34 0.67 14.61
C GLY A 51 17.23 1.04 16.09
N ALA A 52 17.31 2.33 16.39
CA ALA A 52 17.38 2.84 17.77
C ALA A 52 16.15 2.52 18.64
N LYS A 53 14.95 2.37 18.03
CA LYS A 53 13.71 2.02 18.74
C LYS A 53 13.70 0.59 19.26
N GLY A 54 14.38 -0.33 18.58
CA GLY A 54 14.56 -1.72 19.02
C GLY A 54 15.47 -1.90 20.24
N ARG A 55 16.19 -0.86 20.67
CA ARG A 55 17.08 -0.88 21.84
C ARG A 55 16.36 -0.55 23.16
N ARG A 56 15.07 -0.22 23.13
CA ARG A 56 14.29 0.05 24.35
C ARG A 56 13.86 -1.28 24.98
N PRO A 57 13.99 -1.45 26.31
CA PRO A 57 13.50 -2.64 26.98
C PRO A 57 11.98 -2.78 26.75
N LEU A 58 11.58 -3.86 26.07
CA LEU A 58 10.19 -4.12 25.76
C LEU A 58 9.46 -4.58 27.03
N ARG A 59 8.40 -3.86 27.40
CA ARG A 59 7.44 -4.32 28.41
C ARG A 59 6.48 -5.32 27.72
N GLY A 60 6.97 -6.54 27.47
CA GLY A 60 6.19 -7.63 26.86
C GLY A 60 6.59 -8.01 25.44
N TRP A 61 5.79 -8.89 24.81
CA TRP A 61 6.06 -9.40 23.46
C TRP A 61 5.72 -8.34 22.40
N PRO A 62 6.62 -8.07 21.44
CA PRO A 62 6.38 -7.10 20.37
C PRO A 62 5.20 -7.56 19.50
N ARG A 63 4.22 -6.67 19.29
CA ARG A 63 3.04 -6.95 18.46
C ARG A 63 3.35 -6.59 17.01
N VAL A 64 3.61 -7.61 16.20
CA VAL A 64 3.72 -7.47 14.74
C VAL A 64 2.37 -7.85 14.13
N THR A 65 1.84 -6.99 13.27
CA THR A 65 0.60 -7.28 12.54
C THR A 65 0.87 -7.39 11.05
N VAL A 66 0.29 -8.41 10.42
CA VAL A 66 0.30 -8.61 8.97
C VAL A 66 -1.13 -8.54 8.47
N ARG A 67 -1.39 -7.69 7.48
CA ARG A 67 -2.67 -7.61 6.78
C ARG A 67 -2.47 -7.91 5.31
N ILE A 68 -3.14 -8.95 4.82
CA ILE A 68 -3.12 -9.36 3.42
C ILE A 68 -4.42 -8.85 2.78
N GLY A 69 -4.30 -8.10 1.70
CA GLY A 69 -5.44 -7.61 0.93
C GLY A 69 -5.91 -8.61 -0.12
N ALA A 70 -7.03 -8.27 -0.77
CA ALA A 70 -7.50 -9.02 -1.92
C ALA A 70 -6.53 -8.89 -3.11
N PRO A 71 -6.39 -9.93 -3.95
CA PRO A 71 -5.63 -9.83 -5.19
C PRO A 71 -6.18 -8.71 -6.08
N ILE A 72 -5.30 -7.87 -6.62
CA ILE A 72 -5.65 -6.76 -7.51
C ILE A 72 -4.93 -6.91 -8.85
N ARG A 73 -5.60 -6.44 -9.91
CA ARG A 73 -4.95 -6.21 -11.22
C ARG A 73 -4.76 -4.71 -11.39
N ILE A 74 -3.58 -4.32 -11.85
CA ILE A 74 -3.23 -2.91 -12.06
C ILE A 74 -3.36 -2.62 -13.56
N ALA A 75 -4.22 -1.67 -13.91
CA ALA A 75 -4.39 -1.23 -15.28
C ALA A 75 -3.11 -0.55 -15.78
N LEU A 76 -2.65 -0.94 -16.97
CA LEU A 76 -1.45 -0.38 -17.62
C LEU A 76 -1.71 1.01 -18.21
N GLN A 77 -2.96 1.31 -18.53
CA GLN A 77 -3.38 2.60 -19.05
C GLN A 77 -4.22 3.33 -18.01
N ASP A 78 -4.15 4.65 -18.02
CA ASP A 78 -5.07 5.50 -17.24
C ASP A 78 -6.42 5.64 -17.95
N GLU A 79 -7.35 6.36 -17.32
CA GLU A 79 -8.72 6.56 -17.85
C GLU A 79 -8.74 7.31 -19.20
N ALA A 80 -7.68 8.05 -19.53
CA ALA A 80 -7.53 8.75 -20.80
C ALA A 80 -6.85 7.87 -21.87
N GLY A 81 -6.55 6.61 -21.56
CA GLY A 81 -5.87 5.67 -22.45
C GLY A 81 -4.36 5.90 -22.57
N ARG A 82 -3.76 6.77 -21.74
CA ARG A 82 -2.31 6.98 -21.74
C ARG A 82 -1.64 5.84 -20.98
N GLU A 83 -0.57 5.31 -21.57
CA GLU A 83 0.31 4.34 -20.93
C GLU A 83 0.90 4.91 -19.63
N ARG A 84 0.73 4.15 -18.54
CA ARG A 84 1.29 4.47 -17.23
C ARG A 84 2.75 4.06 -17.18
N THR A 85 3.56 4.93 -16.60
CA THR A 85 4.97 4.66 -16.34
C THR A 85 5.15 3.55 -15.29
N ALA A 86 6.32 2.92 -15.28
CA ALA A 86 6.64 1.92 -14.26
C ALA A 86 6.56 2.48 -12.82
N GLN A 87 6.88 3.77 -12.65
CA GLN A 87 6.73 4.43 -11.36
C GLN A 87 5.24 4.55 -10.97
N GLU A 88 4.37 4.99 -11.88
CA GLU A 88 2.93 5.12 -11.61
C GLU A 88 2.28 3.77 -11.28
N LEU A 89 2.73 2.68 -11.91
CA LEU A 89 2.27 1.32 -11.59
C LEU A 89 2.77 0.87 -10.20
N ALA A 90 4.02 1.18 -9.86
CA ALA A 90 4.57 0.89 -8.53
C ALA A 90 3.84 1.69 -7.43
N ASP A 91 3.53 2.96 -7.70
CA ASP A 91 2.76 3.80 -6.79
C ASP A 91 1.35 3.25 -6.54
N GLU A 92 0.71 2.63 -7.53
CA GLU A 92 -0.59 1.98 -7.36
C GLU A 92 -0.53 0.83 -6.34
N VAL A 93 0.52 0.00 -6.43
CA VAL A 93 0.78 -1.07 -5.46
C VAL A 93 0.93 -0.48 -4.06
N MET A 94 1.68 0.62 -3.94
CA MET A 94 1.93 1.27 -2.66
C MET A 94 0.67 1.92 -2.08
N VAL A 95 -0.21 2.49 -2.91
CA VAL A 95 -1.54 2.96 -2.47
C VAL A 95 -2.37 1.79 -1.93
N ALA A 96 -2.35 0.64 -2.61
CA ALA A 96 -3.06 -0.55 -2.14
C ALA A 96 -2.51 -1.05 -0.78
N ILE A 97 -1.19 -1.07 -0.60
CA ILE A 97 -0.57 -1.42 0.69
C ILE A 97 -0.90 -0.37 1.76
N ALA A 98 -0.87 0.93 1.44
CA ALA A 98 -1.18 2.00 2.37
C ALA A 98 -2.64 1.96 2.86
N ARG A 99 -3.60 1.54 2.02
CA ARG A 99 -4.98 1.26 2.44
C ARG A 99 -5.05 0.12 3.46
N LEU A 100 -4.10 -0.81 3.42
CA LEU A 100 -3.97 -1.89 4.41
C LEU A 100 -3.25 -1.45 5.70
N LEU A 101 -2.71 -0.24 5.77
CA LEU A 101 -2.02 0.25 6.96
C LEU A 101 -2.90 1.15 7.83
N PRO A 102 -2.70 1.13 9.17
CA PRO A 102 -3.19 2.19 10.03
C PRO A 102 -2.58 3.54 9.64
N GLU A 103 -3.31 4.63 9.91
CA GLU A 103 -2.94 5.99 9.49
C GLU A 103 -1.48 6.39 9.79
N PRO A 104 -0.92 6.12 11.00
CA PRO A 104 0.46 6.53 11.31
C PRO A 104 1.53 5.88 10.44
N TYR A 105 1.25 4.72 9.83
CA TYR A 105 2.22 3.94 9.06
C TYR A 105 2.20 4.28 7.56
N ARG A 106 1.22 5.06 7.07
CA ARG A 106 0.99 5.28 5.63
C ARG A 106 2.05 6.12 4.92
N GLY A 107 2.87 6.87 5.68
CA GLY A 107 4.02 7.60 5.16
C GLY A 107 3.70 8.46 3.94
N ALA A 108 4.51 8.31 2.89
CA ALA A 108 4.41 9.08 1.63
C ALA A 108 3.05 8.95 0.92
N TYR A 109 2.25 7.93 1.24
CA TYR A 109 0.99 7.62 0.55
C TYR A 109 -0.26 8.01 1.33
N ARG A 110 -0.09 8.63 2.51
CA ARG A 110 -1.20 9.09 3.35
C ARG A 110 -2.24 9.89 2.58
N GLU A 111 -1.81 10.96 1.90
CA GLU A 111 -2.72 11.88 1.19
C GLU A 111 -3.42 11.19 0.00
N ARG A 112 -2.70 10.32 -0.72
CA ARG A 112 -3.27 9.56 -1.85
C ARG A 112 -4.39 8.62 -1.40
N VAL A 113 -4.26 7.99 -0.23
CA VAL A 113 -5.33 7.16 0.34
C VAL A 113 -6.55 8.02 0.69
N VAL A 114 -6.36 9.18 1.31
CA VAL A 114 -7.46 10.09 1.69
C VAL A 114 -8.22 10.60 0.46
N LEU A 115 -7.50 11.02 -0.58
CA LEU A 115 -8.11 11.53 -1.82
C LEU A 115 -8.92 10.45 -2.55
N GLY A 116 -8.37 9.24 -2.69
CA GLY A 116 -9.10 8.11 -3.30
C GLY A 116 -10.33 7.68 -2.50
N SER A 117 -10.32 7.88 -1.18
CA SER A 117 -11.48 7.59 -0.30
C SER A 117 -12.61 8.61 -0.47
N ARG A 118 -12.28 9.87 -0.77
CA ARG A 118 -13.26 10.96 -0.96
C ARG A 118 -14.02 10.85 -2.29
N ALA A 119 -13.40 10.30 -3.32
CA ALA A 119 -14.05 10.03 -4.60
C ALA A 119 -15.12 8.91 -4.49
N VAL A 120 -14.99 8.01 -3.52
CA VAL A 120 -15.96 6.94 -3.22
C VAL A 120 -16.87 7.38 -2.06
N ARG A 121 -17.67 8.43 -2.24
CA ARG A 121 -18.87 8.64 -1.41
C ARG A 121 -20.07 8.08 -2.17
N PRO A 122 -20.89 7.20 -1.57
CA PRO A 122 -22.16 6.82 -2.19
C PRO A 122 -23.03 8.07 -2.31
N SER A 123 -23.54 8.34 -3.51
CA SER A 123 -24.63 9.29 -3.69
C SER A 123 -25.83 8.77 -2.89
N THR A 124 -26.25 9.51 -1.88
CA THR A 124 -27.53 9.30 -1.22
C THR A 124 -28.62 9.23 -2.30
N PRO A 125 -29.44 8.18 -2.40
CA PRO A 125 -30.60 8.24 -3.27
C PRO A 125 -31.51 9.33 -2.70
N ALA A 126 -31.79 10.35 -3.53
CA ALA A 126 -32.79 11.36 -3.22
C ALA A 126 -34.13 10.66 -2.98
N GLY A 127 -34.65 10.78 -1.75
CA GLY A 127 -35.94 10.25 -1.38
C GLY A 127 -37.03 10.85 -2.25
N THR A 128 -37.57 10.04 -3.17
CA THR A 128 -38.85 10.29 -3.81
C THR A 128 -39.89 9.55 -2.98
N GLY A 129 -40.64 10.30 -2.18
CA GLY A 129 -41.74 9.80 -1.36
C GLY A 129 -42.93 10.76 -1.47
N SER A 130 -43.53 10.80 -2.66
CA SER A 130 -44.89 11.25 -2.87
C SER A 130 -45.81 10.04 -2.68
N ARG A 131 -46.65 10.10 -1.63
CA ARG A 131 -48.05 9.64 -1.58
C ARG A 131 -48.56 9.70 -0.15
#